data_AF-A0A929PBL7-F1
#
_entry.id   AF-A0A929PBL7-F1
#
_cell.length_a   1.000
_cell.length_b   1.000
_cell.length_c   1.000
_cell.angle_alpha   90.00
_cell.angle_beta   90.00
_cell.angle_gamma   90.00
#
_symmetry.space_group_name_H-M   'P 1'
#
loop_
_entity.id
_entity.type
_entity.pdbx_description
1 polymer ?
#
loop_
_entity_poly.entity_id
_entity_poly.type
_entity_poly.pdbx_seq_one_letter_code
_entity_poly.pdbx_strand_id
1 'polypeptide(L)'
;KELGTLAFRETAEPTYLWYDGTVRRYLAGDRITDAKVTELNKPEGNRQDPDSRIYPFKAIAGKQISDAVHKFLITPKLWQGFWQHWDWHKAAREGLRVAGLAYSGTYEFVETVAYQGLNHEVLPKERALSCAQCHASLAKEGSCARCHQSRPDIDFKALAHKGIDFGELVKEGHDATRLIGKTDYIDFKALGYAGDPIEVGGRFEKLPLKARVQGDREEAPSSLP
;
A
#
# COMPACT_ATOMS: atom_id res chain seq x y z
N LYS A 1 -22.96 7.13 -18.63
CA LYS A 1 -21.49 7.19 -18.47
C LYS A 1 -20.95 5.77 -18.57
N GLU A 2 -20.08 5.48 -19.54
CA GLU A 2 -19.63 4.10 -19.84
C GLU A 2 -18.83 3.44 -18.71
N LEU A 3 -18.14 4.25 -17.90
CA LEU A 3 -17.20 3.81 -16.85
C LEU A 3 -17.60 4.26 -15.43
N GLY A 4 -18.80 4.84 -15.28
CA GLY A 4 -19.22 5.44 -14.00
C GLY A 4 -18.49 6.75 -13.68
N THR A 5 -18.17 6.97 -12.39
CA THR A 5 -17.44 8.13 -11.89
C THR A 5 -16.00 7.74 -11.60
N LEU A 6 -15.05 8.51 -12.12
CA LEU A 6 -13.62 8.29 -11.93
C LEU A 6 -13.05 9.39 -11.04
N ALA A 7 -12.16 8.99 -10.12
CA ALA A 7 -11.37 9.89 -9.30
C ALA A 7 -9.89 9.66 -9.58
N PHE A 8 -9.17 10.72 -9.90
CA PHE A 8 -7.73 10.68 -10.18
C PHE A 8 -6.98 11.48 -9.11
N ARG A 9 -5.72 11.14 -8.92
CA ARG A 9 -4.84 11.81 -7.96
C ARG A 9 -3.41 11.79 -8.50
N GLU A 10 -2.75 12.95 -8.41
CA GLU A 10 -1.32 13.10 -8.61
C GLU A 10 -0.60 13.14 -7.26
N THR A 11 0.68 12.74 -7.20
CA THR A 11 1.47 12.64 -5.95
C THR A 11 0.78 11.82 -4.87
N ALA A 12 0.08 10.76 -5.29
CA ALA A 12 -0.72 9.95 -4.38
C ALA A 12 0.17 9.29 -3.33
N GLU A 13 -0.20 9.45 -2.06
CA GLU A 13 0.42 8.73 -0.96
C GLU A 13 0.15 7.23 -1.10
N PRO A 14 1.18 6.38 -1.04
CA PRO A 14 1.00 4.94 -1.03
C PRO A 14 0.19 4.44 0.16
N THR A 15 -0.53 3.35 -0.03
CA THR A 15 -1.02 2.53 1.08
C THR A 15 0.09 1.60 1.53
N TYR A 16 0.49 1.70 2.79
CA TYR A 16 1.51 0.82 3.37
C TYR A 16 0.84 -0.37 4.06
N LEU A 17 1.27 -1.58 3.71
CA LEU A 17 0.77 -2.83 4.28
C LEU A 17 1.93 -3.76 4.62
N TRP A 18 1.68 -4.72 5.52
CA TRP A 18 2.60 -5.86 5.67
C TRP A 18 2.56 -6.73 4.41
N TYR A 19 3.73 -7.15 3.95
CA TYR A 19 3.90 -7.98 2.77
C TYR A 19 4.99 -9.03 2.98
N ASP A 20 4.64 -10.31 2.87
CA ASP A 20 5.53 -11.48 3.00
C ASP A 20 5.99 -12.07 1.65
N GLY A 21 5.62 -11.43 0.53
CA GLY A 21 5.84 -11.95 -0.82
C GLY A 21 4.61 -12.60 -1.44
N THR A 22 3.57 -12.89 -0.66
CA THR A 22 2.36 -13.59 -1.12
C THR A 22 1.13 -12.68 -1.17
N VAL A 23 0.15 -13.08 -2.00
CA VAL A 23 -1.07 -12.32 -2.26
C VAL A 23 -2.25 -13.27 -2.31
N ARG A 24 -3.29 -12.99 -1.52
CA ARG A 24 -4.58 -13.68 -1.62
C ARG A 24 -5.41 -13.07 -2.73
N ARG A 25 -5.90 -13.90 -3.65
CA ARG A 25 -6.66 -13.46 -4.83
C ARG A 25 -8.11 -13.91 -4.75
N TYR A 26 -9.00 -13.00 -5.12
CA TYR A 26 -10.38 -13.31 -5.48
C TYR A 26 -10.40 -13.97 -6.86
N LEU A 27 -11.05 -15.11 -6.97
CA LEU A 27 -11.26 -15.84 -8.22
C LEU A 27 -12.72 -15.73 -8.67
N ALA A 28 -12.96 -15.87 -9.97
CA ALA A 28 -14.32 -15.84 -10.51
C ALA A 28 -15.17 -16.95 -9.89
N GLY A 29 -16.32 -16.58 -9.34
CA GLY A 29 -17.23 -17.49 -8.63
C GLY A 29 -16.99 -17.58 -7.12
N ASP A 30 -15.88 -17.02 -6.61
CA ASP A 30 -15.70 -16.89 -5.16
C ASP A 30 -16.81 -16.02 -4.57
N ARG A 31 -17.31 -16.44 -3.41
CA ARG A 31 -18.31 -15.66 -2.70
C ARG A 31 -17.67 -14.36 -2.18
N ILE A 32 -18.28 -13.22 -2.45
CA ILE A 32 -17.88 -11.95 -1.83
C ILE A 32 -18.06 -12.05 -0.32
N THR A 33 -17.14 -11.43 0.40
CA THR A 33 -17.13 -11.46 1.87
C THR A 33 -18.28 -10.62 2.44
N ASP A 34 -18.78 -10.95 3.62
CA ASP A 34 -19.70 -10.08 4.37
C ASP A 34 -19.01 -8.81 4.92
N ALA A 35 -17.69 -8.67 4.71
CA ALA A 35 -16.97 -7.43 4.97
C ALA A 35 -17.46 -6.31 4.05
N LYS A 36 -17.37 -5.06 4.53
CA LYS A 36 -17.84 -3.88 3.78
C LYS A 36 -17.18 -3.71 2.41
N VAL A 37 -15.95 -4.20 2.23
CA VAL A 37 -15.16 -4.08 1.00
C VAL A 37 -14.56 -5.45 0.65
N THR A 38 -14.75 -5.91 -0.58
CA THR A 38 -14.13 -7.14 -1.09
C THR A 38 -12.70 -6.85 -1.58
N GLU A 39 -11.71 -7.53 -1.01
CA GLU A 39 -10.31 -7.41 -1.42
C GLU A 39 -10.00 -8.36 -2.57
N LEU A 40 -9.59 -7.84 -3.73
CA LEU A 40 -9.39 -8.65 -4.94
C LEU A 40 -8.03 -9.36 -4.98
N ASN A 41 -7.01 -8.73 -4.43
CA ASN A 41 -5.62 -9.21 -4.44
C ASN A 41 -4.85 -8.69 -3.22
N LYS A 42 -5.35 -9.01 -2.02
CA LYS A 42 -4.78 -8.55 -0.75
C LYS A 42 -3.33 -9.02 -0.58
N PRO A 43 -2.35 -8.13 -0.36
CA PRO A 43 -1.03 -8.52 0.12
C PRO A 43 -1.15 -9.20 1.49
N GLU A 44 -0.50 -10.35 1.65
CA GLU A 44 -0.47 -11.06 2.93
C GLU A 44 0.80 -10.73 3.70
N GLY A 45 0.72 -10.89 5.02
CA GLY A 45 1.80 -10.58 5.93
C GLY A 45 1.28 -9.96 7.22
N ASN A 46 2.12 -9.91 8.24
CA ASN A 46 1.78 -9.27 9.51
C ASN A 46 3.02 -8.83 10.28
N ARG A 47 2.82 -8.10 11.38
CA ARG A 47 3.90 -7.56 12.21
C ARG A 47 4.75 -8.66 12.87
N GLN A 48 4.16 -9.82 13.19
CA GLN A 48 4.83 -10.91 13.92
C GLN A 48 5.60 -11.84 12.98
N ASP A 49 5.25 -11.89 11.70
CA ASP A 49 5.92 -12.72 10.71
C ASP A 49 7.32 -12.16 10.36
N PRO A 50 8.43 -12.86 10.67
CA PRO A 50 9.80 -12.40 10.43
C PRO A 50 10.11 -12.04 8.97
N ASP A 51 9.40 -12.62 8.01
CA ASP A 51 9.65 -12.40 6.58
C ASP A 51 8.86 -11.20 6.03
N SER A 52 7.73 -10.86 6.65
CA SER A 52 6.95 -9.67 6.32
C SER A 52 7.76 -8.36 6.41
N ARG A 53 7.55 -7.46 5.46
CA ARG A 53 8.04 -6.07 5.47
C ARG A 53 6.88 -5.10 5.27
N ILE A 54 7.04 -3.85 5.71
CA ILE A 54 6.09 -2.78 5.35
C ILE A 54 6.40 -2.39 3.91
N TYR A 55 5.41 -2.47 3.02
CA TYR A 55 5.60 -2.27 1.58
C TYR A 55 4.56 -1.29 1.01
N PRO A 56 4.95 -0.42 0.06
CA PRO A 56 4.03 0.54 -0.56
C PRO A 56 3.19 -0.10 -1.68
N PHE A 57 1.89 0.18 -1.65
CA PHE A 57 0.93 -0.23 -2.67
C PHE A 57 0.10 0.96 -3.16
N LYS A 58 -0.28 0.94 -4.44
CA LYS A 58 -1.41 1.71 -4.96
C LYS A 58 -2.69 0.94 -4.68
N ALA A 59 -3.54 1.46 -3.81
CA ALA A 59 -4.90 0.97 -3.62
C ALA A 59 -5.83 1.54 -4.69
N ILE A 60 -6.53 0.66 -5.40
CA ILE A 60 -7.48 0.97 -6.47
C ILE A 60 -8.85 0.53 -5.97
N ALA A 61 -9.58 1.47 -5.39
CA ALA A 61 -10.92 1.23 -4.87
C ALA A 61 -12.00 1.52 -5.93
N GLY A 62 -13.09 0.77 -5.91
CA GLY A 62 -14.21 0.96 -6.83
C GLY A 62 -15.46 0.19 -6.44
N LYS A 63 -16.56 0.45 -7.16
CA LYS A 63 -17.80 -0.31 -7.04
C LYS A 63 -18.02 -1.16 -8.29
N GLN A 64 -18.17 -2.47 -8.10
CA GLN A 64 -18.31 -3.43 -9.19
C GLN A 64 -19.62 -4.20 -9.06
N ILE A 65 -20.13 -4.68 -10.20
CA ILE A 65 -21.39 -5.43 -10.24
C ILE A 65 -21.21 -6.82 -9.60
N SER A 66 -22.16 -7.23 -8.78
CA SER A 66 -22.23 -8.53 -8.10
C SER A 66 -23.60 -9.15 -8.29
N ASP A 67 -23.67 -10.48 -8.32
CA ASP A 67 -24.94 -11.20 -8.28
C ASP A 67 -25.53 -11.09 -6.87
N ALA A 68 -26.77 -10.61 -6.76
CA ALA A 68 -27.37 -10.28 -5.47
C ALA A 68 -27.81 -11.52 -4.67
N VAL A 69 -27.90 -12.70 -5.31
CA VAL A 69 -28.30 -13.96 -4.67
C VAL A 69 -27.10 -14.88 -4.48
N HIS A 70 -26.34 -15.11 -5.55
CA HIS A 70 -25.16 -15.98 -5.51
C HIS A 70 -23.97 -15.34 -4.78
N LYS A 71 -23.99 -14.01 -4.64
CA LYS A 71 -22.97 -13.23 -3.93
C LYS A 71 -21.56 -13.46 -4.47
N PHE A 72 -21.37 -13.32 -5.78
CA PHE A 72 -20.04 -13.26 -6.40
C PHE A 72 -20.00 -12.08 -7.39
N LEU A 73 -18.80 -11.59 -7.68
CA LEU A 73 -18.61 -10.52 -8.67
C LEU A 73 -18.97 -11.01 -10.07
N ILE A 74 -19.77 -10.22 -10.77
CA ILE A 74 -20.16 -10.52 -12.15
C ILE A 74 -19.00 -10.13 -13.06
N THR A 75 -18.70 -10.97 -14.05
CA THR A 75 -17.81 -10.66 -15.18
C THR A 75 -18.65 -10.18 -16.37
N PRO A 76 -19.10 -8.91 -16.40
CA PRO A 76 -20.06 -8.44 -17.39
C PRO A 76 -19.43 -8.38 -18.78
N LYS A 77 -20.24 -8.63 -19.81
CA LYS A 77 -19.86 -8.32 -21.19
C LYS A 77 -19.98 -6.81 -21.42
N LEU A 78 -18.84 -6.12 -21.51
CA LEU A 78 -18.78 -4.67 -21.75
C LEU A 78 -18.79 -4.35 -23.25
N TRP A 79 -17.80 -4.84 -24.00
CA TRP A 79 -17.70 -4.67 -25.44
C TRP A 79 -18.81 -5.44 -26.19
N GLN A 80 -19.49 -4.77 -27.14
CA GLN A 80 -20.70 -5.29 -27.78
C GLN A 80 -21.77 -5.77 -26.76
N GLY A 81 -21.75 -5.17 -25.57
CA GLY A 81 -22.60 -5.50 -24.45
C GLY A 81 -23.05 -4.20 -23.78
N PHE A 82 -22.68 -4.01 -22.51
CA PHE A 82 -23.11 -2.84 -21.72
C PHE A 82 -22.87 -1.51 -22.44
N TRP A 83 -21.72 -1.30 -23.09
CA TRP A 83 -21.39 -0.02 -23.73
C TRP A 83 -22.26 0.33 -24.95
N GLN A 84 -22.95 -0.65 -25.55
CA GLN A 84 -23.88 -0.40 -26.65
C GLN A 84 -25.34 -0.37 -26.18
N HIS A 85 -25.68 -1.23 -25.23
CA HIS A 85 -27.08 -1.46 -24.84
C HIS A 85 -27.49 -0.78 -23.54
N TRP A 86 -26.53 -0.35 -22.72
CA TRP A 86 -26.77 0.29 -21.43
C TRP A 86 -27.64 -0.55 -20.48
N ASP A 87 -27.58 -1.88 -20.62
CA ASP A 87 -28.38 -2.86 -19.87
C ASP A 87 -27.47 -3.81 -19.07
N TRP A 88 -27.50 -3.64 -17.75
CA TRP A 88 -26.73 -4.47 -16.82
C TRP A 88 -27.23 -5.93 -16.75
N HIS A 89 -28.53 -6.18 -16.89
CA HIS A 89 -29.05 -7.56 -16.91
C HIS A 89 -28.56 -8.30 -18.14
N LYS A 90 -28.58 -7.66 -19.33
CA LYS A 90 -28.03 -8.24 -20.56
C LYS A 90 -26.53 -8.49 -20.44
N ALA A 91 -25.77 -7.50 -19.95
CA ALA A 91 -24.32 -7.62 -19.78
C ALA A 91 -23.93 -8.72 -18.78
N ALA A 92 -24.64 -8.82 -17.66
CA ALA A 92 -24.46 -9.87 -16.65
C ALA A 92 -24.78 -11.25 -17.21
N ARG A 93 -25.97 -11.42 -17.81
CA ARG A 93 -26.40 -12.71 -18.38
C ARG A 93 -25.45 -13.21 -19.46
N GLU A 94 -25.02 -12.36 -20.38
CA GLU A 94 -24.10 -12.75 -21.45
C GLU A 94 -22.69 -13.04 -20.93
N GLY A 95 -22.19 -12.22 -20.01
CA GLY A 95 -20.87 -12.40 -19.41
C GLY A 95 -20.76 -13.68 -18.58
N LEU A 96 -21.72 -13.91 -17.67
CA LEU A 96 -21.74 -15.10 -16.83
C LEU A 96 -21.97 -16.39 -17.62
N ARG A 97 -22.76 -16.34 -18.69
CA ARG A 97 -22.91 -17.48 -19.61
C ARG A 97 -21.57 -17.90 -20.22
N VAL A 98 -20.71 -16.94 -20.59
CA VAL A 98 -19.36 -17.22 -21.11
C VAL A 98 -18.44 -17.71 -19.99
N ALA A 99 -18.56 -17.14 -18.78
CA ALA A 99 -17.77 -17.54 -17.61
C ALA A 99 -18.19 -18.90 -17.01
N GLY A 100 -19.29 -19.52 -17.48
CA GLY A 100 -19.81 -20.76 -16.93
C GLY A 100 -20.46 -20.61 -15.54
N LEU A 101 -20.91 -19.40 -15.19
CA LEU A 101 -21.54 -19.08 -13.91
C LEU A 101 -23.03 -18.77 -14.07
N ALA A 102 -23.84 -19.12 -13.08
CA ALA A 102 -25.28 -18.87 -13.09
C ALA A 102 -25.59 -17.40 -12.76
N TYR A 103 -26.53 -16.80 -13.48
CA TYR A 103 -27.05 -15.47 -13.15
C TYR A 103 -28.41 -15.60 -12.46
N SER A 104 -28.57 -15.02 -11.28
CA SER A 104 -29.82 -15.07 -10.52
C SER A 104 -30.94 -14.21 -11.12
N GLY A 105 -30.61 -13.34 -12.07
CA GLY A 105 -31.54 -12.35 -12.62
C GLY A 105 -31.53 -11.02 -11.86
N THR A 106 -30.80 -10.91 -10.75
CA THR A 106 -30.69 -9.70 -9.94
C THR A 106 -29.24 -9.36 -9.64
N TYR A 107 -28.93 -8.07 -9.54
CA TYR A 107 -27.57 -7.60 -9.28
C TYR A 107 -27.56 -6.46 -8.26
N GLU A 108 -26.38 -6.24 -7.68
CA GLU A 108 -26.06 -5.12 -6.82
C GLU A 108 -24.66 -4.57 -7.17
N PHE A 109 -24.29 -3.42 -6.62
CA PHE A 109 -22.94 -2.88 -6.72
C PHE A 109 -22.26 -2.93 -5.36
N VAL A 110 -21.11 -3.58 -5.31
CA VAL A 110 -20.35 -3.79 -4.07
C VAL A 110 -19.00 -3.10 -4.12
N GLU A 111 -18.51 -2.69 -2.97
CA GLU A 111 -17.21 -2.05 -2.83
C GLU A 111 -16.10 -3.09 -2.95
N THR A 112 -15.07 -2.72 -3.69
CA THR A 112 -13.90 -3.57 -3.97
C THR A 112 -12.63 -2.75 -3.88
N VAL A 113 -11.52 -3.42 -3.56
CA VAL A 113 -10.19 -2.83 -3.61
C VAL A 113 -9.20 -3.81 -4.21
N ALA A 114 -8.34 -3.30 -5.10
CA ALA A 114 -7.15 -3.99 -5.57
C ALA A 114 -5.89 -3.23 -5.13
N TYR A 115 -4.81 -3.96 -4.91
CA TYR A 115 -3.51 -3.43 -4.53
C TYR A 115 -2.50 -3.73 -5.63
N GLN A 116 -1.75 -2.71 -6.04
CA GLN A 116 -0.64 -2.85 -6.97
C GLN A 116 0.64 -2.41 -6.27
N GLY A 117 1.64 -3.30 -6.18
CA GLY A 117 2.93 -2.95 -5.57
C GLY A 117 3.62 -1.82 -6.33
N LEU A 118 4.16 -0.86 -5.59
CA LEU A 118 4.89 0.29 -6.15
C LEU A 118 6.39 -0.02 -6.15
N ASN A 119 6.90 -0.38 -7.34
CA ASN A 119 8.28 -0.84 -7.56
C ASN A 119 9.09 0.08 -8.49
N HIS A 120 8.45 1.13 -9.03
CA HIS A 120 9.03 2.06 -9.98
C HIS A 120 8.85 3.49 -9.46
N GLU A 121 9.28 4.50 -10.23
CA GLU A 121 9.22 5.92 -9.84
C GLU A 121 10.00 6.21 -8.55
N VAL A 122 11.10 5.47 -8.34
CA VAL A 122 12.04 5.72 -7.24
C VAL A 122 12.66 7.10 -7.43
N LEU A 123 12.37 8.01 -6.50
CA LEU A 123 12.94 9.34 -6.50
C LEU A 123 14.43 9.31 -6.09
N PRO A 124 15.20 10.36 -6.41
CA PRO A 124 16.56 10.52 -5.90
C PRO A 124 16.62 10.36 -4.37
N LYS A 125 17.76 9.88 -3.84
CA LYS A 125 17.93 9.60 -2.40
C LYS A 125 17.66 10.82 -1.51
N GLU A 126 17.88 12.02 -2.02
CA GLU A 126 17.61 13.29 -1.34
C GLU A 126 16.10 13.48 -1.07
N ARG A 127 15.24 12.83 -1.85
CA ARG A 127 13.77 12.83 -1.73
C ARG A 127 13.22 11.55 -1.10
N ALA A 128 14.04 10.82 -0.33
CA ALA A 128 13.52 9.76 0.53
C ALA A 128 12.64 10.36 1.65
N LEU A 129 11.75 9.55 2.24
CA LEU A 129 11.05 9.95 3.46
C LEU A 129 12.07 10.15 4.59
N SER A 130 11.98 11.31 5.25
CA SER A 130 12.73 11.65 6.45
C SER A 130 12.18 10.92 7.68
N CYS A 131 12.98 10.89 8.75
CA CYS A 131 12.56 10.30 10.02
C CYS A 131 11.30 10.98 10.56
N ALA A 132 11.24 12.32 10.49
CA ALA A 132 10.12 13.11 10.98
C ALA A 132 8.82 12.94 10.18
N GLN A 133 8.89 12.51 8.91
CA GLN A 133 7.69 12.22 8.11
C GLN A 133 6.99 10.93 8.56
N CYS A 134 7.75 9.93 9.00
CA CYS A 134 7.17 8.74 9.62
C CYS A 134 6.87 8.99 11.11
N HIS A 135 7.85 9.49 11.86
CA HIS A 135 7.81 9.59 13.31
C HIS A 135 7.40 11.00 13.76
N ALA A 136 6.13 11.17 14.12
CA ALA A 136 5.57 12.45 14.52
C ALA A 136 6.25 13.05 15.77
N SER A 137 6.77 12.20 16.66
CA SER A 137 7.54 12.60 17.83
C SER A 137 8.82 13.37 17.46
N LEU A 138 9.51 12.94 16.41
CA LEU A 138 10.72 13.60 15.91
C LEU A 138 10.43 14.95 15.26
N ALA A 139 9.24 15.12 14.66
CA ALA A 139 8.83 16.43 14.16
C ALA A 139 8.59 17.45 15.29
N LYS A 140 8.19 16.99 16.49
CA LYS A 140 7.95 17.84 17.67
C LYS A 140 9.22 18.12 18.46
N GLU A 141 9.96 17.08 18.80
CA GLU A 141 11.21 17.17 19.58
C GLU A 141 12.38 17.71 18.74
N GLY A 142 12.28 17.54 17.42
CA GLY A 142 13.25 18.03 16.45
C GLY A 142 14.58 17.29 16.46
N SER A 143 14.71 16.12 17.10
CA SER A 143 15.98 15.36 17.09
C SER A 143 15.80 13.90 17.54
N CYS A 144 16.54 12.98 16.92
CA CYS A 144 16.67 11.59 17.38
C CYS A 144 17.81 11.36 18.38
N ALA A 145 18.49 12.43 18.81
CA ALA A 145 19.63 12.36 19.72
C ALA A 145 19.30 11.82 21.12
N ARG A 146 18.01 11.89 21.54
CA ARG A 146 17.52 11.32 22.81
C ARG A 146 17.94 9.85 22.97
N CYS A 147 17.96 9.09 21.88
CA CYS A 147 18.29 7.66 21.89
C CYS A 147 19.66 7.35 21.26
N HIS A 148 20.17 8.20 20.35
CA HIS A 148 21.39 7.92 19.59
C HIS A 148 22.69 8.51 20.18
N GLN A 149 22.62 9.14 21.36
CA GLN A 149 23.74 9.85 22.01
C GLN A 149 24.24 11.02 21.14
N SER A 150 24.00 12.26 21.59
CA SER A 150 24.44 13.47 20.88
C SER A 150 25.93 13.43 20.58
N ARG A 151 26.29 13.80 19.35
CA ARG A 151 27.66 13.91 18.87
C ARG A 151 27.87 15.25 18.18
N PRO A 152 29.01 15.93 18.40
CA PRO A 152 29.24 17.25 17.84
C PRO A 152 29.40 17.24 16.31
N ASP A 153 29.74 16.10 15.70
CA ASP A 153 29.92 15.96 14.25
C ASP A 153 28.63 15.64 13.49
N ILE A 154 27.51 15.41 14.19
CA ILE A 154 26.22 15.07 13.57
C ILE A 154 25.14 16.02 14.06
N ASP A 155 24.59 16.80 13.13
CA ASP A 155 23.37 17.56 13.38
C ASP A 155 22.15 16.63 13.26
N PHE A 156 21.79 16.00 14.38
CA PHE A 156 20.63 15.10 14.46
C PHE A 156 19.31 15.81 14.21
N LYS A 157 19.24 17.13 14.41
CA LYS A 157 18.05 17.92 14.12
C LYS A 157 17.87 18.09 12.62
N ALA A 158 18.92 18.51 11.92
CA ALA A 158 18.90 18.54 10.46
C ALA A 158 18.68 17.14 9.87
N LEU A 159 19.30 16.11 10.44
CA LEU A 159 19.19 14.74 9.94
C LEU A 159 17.76 14.18 10.06
N ALA A 160 17.05 14.43 11.15
CA ALA A 160 15.68 13.95 11.35
C ALA A 160 14.70 14.46 10.28
N HIS A 161 14.98 15.63 9.71
CA HIS A 161 14.17 16.27 8.67
C HIS A 161 14.77 16.13 7.26
N LYS A 162 15.90 15.44 7.10
CA LYS A 162 16.54 15.25 5.80
C LYS A 162 15.73 14.26 4.97
N GLY A 163 15.13 14.75 3.89
CA GLY A 163 14.29 13.97 2.99
C GLY A 163 13.49 14.87 2.06
N ILE A 164 12.44 14.32 1.47
CA ILE A 164 11.57 15.05 0.55
C ILE A 164 10.88 16.25 1.21
N ASP A 165 10.99 17.41 0.59
CA ASP A 165 10.19 18.59 0.92
C ASP A 165 8.98 18.67 -0.02
N PHE A 166 7.78 18.38 0.50
CA PHE A 166 6.55 18.47 -0.27
C PHE A 166 6.22 19.91 -0.70
N GLY A 167 6.73 20.93 0.00
CA GLY A 167 6.62 22.32 -0.41
C GLY A 167 7.46 22.64 -1.63
N GLU A 168 8.62 21.99 -1.81
CA GLU A 168 9.40 22.07 -3.05
C GLU A 168 8.66 21.39 -4.21
N LEU A 169 8.05 20.22 -3.99
CA LEU A 169 7.22 19.58 -5.03
C LEU A 169 6.07 20.49 -5.51
N VAL A 170 5.41 21.21 -4.59
CA VAL A 170 4.36 22.18 -4.98
C VAL A 170 4.95 23.32 -5.80
N LYS A 171 6.14 23.82 -5.46
CA LYS A 171 6.83 24.85 -6.26
C LYS A 171 7.23 24.35 -7.65
N GLU A 172 7.49 23.05 -7.79
CA GLU A 172 7.75 22.36 -9.07
C GLU A 172 6.47 22.12 -9.88
N GLY A 173 5.28 22.39 -9.31
CA GLY A 173 3.99 22.28 -10.00
C GLY A 173 3.19 21.02 -9.70
N HIS A 174 3.64 20.18 -8.75
CA HIS A 174 2.94 18.96 -8.37
C HIS A 174 1.81 19.21 -7.38
N ASP A 175 0.69 18.46 -7.49
CA ASP A 175 -0.36 18.43 -6.48
C ASP A 175 0.10 17.66 -5.23
N ALA A 176 0.83 18.36 -4.35
CA ALA A 176 1.40 17.81 -3.11
C ALA A 176 1.03 18.61 -1.85
N THR A 177 0.20 19.66 -1.96
CA THR A 177 -0.11 20.58 -0.84
C THR A 177 -0.61 19.87 0.41
N ARG A 178 -1.42 18.82 0.25
CA ARG A 178 -1.95 17.99 1.34
C ARG A 178 -0.90 17.20 2.13
N LEU A 179 0.32 17.05 1.59
CA LEU A 179 1.41 16.31 2.21
C LEU A 179 2.35 17.22 2.99
N ILE A 180 2.25 18.55 2.84
CA ILE A 180 3.07 19.50 3.58
C ILE A 180 2.81 19.35 5.07
N GLY A 181 3.88 19.11 5.84
CA GLY A 181 3.81 18.92 7.29
C GLY A 181 3.16 17.60 7.73
N LYS A 182 2.84 16.69 6.79
CA LYS A 182 2.29 15.37 7.15
C LYS A 182 3.33 14.56 7.93
N THR A 183 2.87 14.00 9.05
CA THR A 183 3.59 13.02 9.87
C THR A 183 2.77 11.74 9.96
N ASP A 184 3.34 10.66 10.51
CA ASP A 184 2.73 9.33 10.48
C ASP A 184 2.38 8.89 9.04
N TYR A 185 3.30 9.17 8.10
CA TYR A 185 3.12 8.95 6.66
C TYR A 185 2.81 7.49 6.29
N ILE A 186 3.11 6.53 7.17
CA ILE A 186 2.86 5.10 6.92
C ILE A 186 1.69 4.54 7.74
N ASP A 187 1.04 5.36 8.57
CA ASP A 187 -0.04 4.99 9.50
C ASP A 187 0.33 3.78 10.37
N PHE A 188 1.14 4.03 11.41
CA PHE A 188 1.59 2.97 12.31
C PHE A 188 0.44 2.22 12.98
N LYS A 189 -0.69 2.89 13.25
CA LYS A 189 -1.85 2.24 13.86
C LYS A 189 -2.50 1.24 12.90
N ALA A 190 -2.65 1.60 11.62
CA ALA A 190 -3.14 0.67 10.60
C ALA A 190 -2.22 -0.55 10.43
N LEU A 191 -0.92 -0.39 10.70
CA LEU A 191 0.07 -1.47 10.70
C LEU A 191 0.10 -2.30 11.99
N GLY A 192 -0.77 -2.01 12.96
CA GLY A 192 -0.90 -2.77 14.21
C GLY A 192 0.06 -2.35 15.33
N TYR A 193 0.67 -1.17 15.25
CA TYR A 193 1.40 -0.59 16.38
C TYR A 193 0.45 0.17 17.32
N ALA A 194 0.80 0.23 18.61
CA ALA A 194 0.04 1.02 19.59
C ALA A 194 0.18 2.55 19.35
N GLY A 195 1.23 2.96 18.65
CA GLY A 195 1.58 4.34 18.34
C GLY A 195 2.90 4.40 17.57
N ASP A 196 3.58 5.54 17.63
CA ASP A 196 4.88 5.72 17.00
C ASP A 196 5.92 4.75 17.62
N PRO A 197 6.52 3.82 16.82
CA PRO A 197 7.41 2.80 17.36
C PRO A 197 8.66 3.32 18.06
N ILE A 198 9.06 4.58 17.84
CA ILE A 198 10.16 5.20 18.59
C ILE A 198 9.75 5.55 20.04
N GLU A 199 8.45 5.70 20.29
CA GLU A 199 7.88 6.00 21.62
C GLU A 199 7.40 4.73 22.31
N VAL A 200 6.73 3.84 21.57
CA VAL A 200 6.04 2.66 22.15
C VAL A 200 6.81 1.35 21.99
N GLY A 201 7.96 1.38 21.30
CA GLY A 201 8.75 0.19 20.98
C GLY A 201 8.48 -0.36 19.59
N GLY A 202 9.56 -0.82 18.96
CA GLY A 202 9.58 -1.36 17.61
C GLY A 202 8.97 -2.75 17.47
N ARG A 203 9.10 -3.30 16.27
CA ARG A 203 8.81 -4.72 16.00
C ARG A 203 9.90 -5.64 16.57
N PHE A 204 11.16 -5.21 16.54
CA PHE A 204 12.30 -6.02 16.94
C PHE A 204 12.79 -5.60 18.32
N GLU A 205 12.79 -6.53 19.28
CA GLU A 205 13.41 -6.34 20.61
C GLU A 205 14.94 -6.45 20.56
N LYS A 206 15.47 -7.10 19.52
CA LYS A 206 16.90 -7.16 19.19
C LYS A 206 17.07 -6.77 17.74
N LEU A 207 17.96 -5.81 17.47
CA LEU A 207 18.23 -5.39 16.09
C LEU A 207 18.70 -6.61 15.26
N PRO A 208 18.04 -6.93 14.13
CA PRO A 208 18.42 -8.05 13.28
C PRO A 208 19.75 -7.82 12.54
N LEU A 209 20.27 -6.59 12.59
CA LEU A 209 21.58 -6.24 12.08
C LEU A 209 22.64 -6.69 13.09
N LYS A 210 23.22 -7.88 12.89
CA LYS A 210 24.57 -8.12 13.39
C LYS A 210 25.45 -7.07 12.73
N ALA A 211 25.94 -6.09 13.49
CA ALA A 211 26.93 -5.16 12.98
C ALA A 211 28.13 -5.99 12.49
N ARG A 212 28.28 -6.15 11.18
CA ARG A 212 29.55 -6.61 10.61
C ARG A 212 30.53 -5.48 10.87
N VAL A 213 31.42 -5.68 11.83
CA VAL A 213 32.58 -4.82 11.99
C VAL A 213 33.37 -4.93 10.69
N GLN A 214 33.82 -3.79 10.18
CA GLN A 214 34.60 -3.68 8.96
C GLN A 214 35.92 -4.46 9.17
N GLY A 215 35.91 -5.75 8.82
CA GLY A 215 36.96 -6.73 9.14
C GLY A 215 36.53 -8.17 8.84
N ASP A 216 35.24 -8.47 8.91
CA ASP A 216 34.70 -9.81 8.61
C ASP A 216 34.47 -10.01 7.10
N ARG A 217 35.55 -10.10 6.32
CA ARG A 217 35.51 -10.75 5.00
C ARG A 217 35.97 -12.19 5.19
N GLU A 218 35.02 -13.12 5.30
CA GLU A 218 35.28 -14.51 4.97
C GLU A 218 35.49 -14.58 3.45
N GLU A 219 36.70 -14.92 3.03
CA GLU A 219 36.96 -15.33 1.66
C GLU A 219 36.13 -16.58 1.36
N ALA A 220 35.23 -16.48 0.39
CA ALA A 220 34.53 -17.65 -0.12
C ALA A 220 35.56 -18.61 -0.71
N PRO A 221 35.55 -19.92 -0.37
CA PRO A 221 36.42 -20.87 -1.01
C PRO A 221 36.08 -20.94 -2.51
N SER A 222 37.10 -20.65 -3.32
CA SER A 222 37.12 -20.87 -4.76
C SER A 222 36.97 -22.36 -5.04
N SER A 223 35.76 -22.81 -5.36
CA SER A 223 35.56 -24.07 -6.07
C SER A 223 34.21 -24.10 -6.78
N LEU A 224 34.24 -23.90 -8.09
CA LEU A 224 33.36 -24.64 -8.99
C LEU A 224 34.25 -25.36 -10.03
N PRO A 225 33.87 -26.58 -10.43
CA PRO A 225 34.65 -27.43 -11.32
C PRO A 225 34.77 -26.87 -12.75
#